data_AF-A0A414ZGM5-F1
#
_entry.id   AF-A0A414ZGM5-F1
#
_cell.length_a   1.000
_cell.length_b   1.000
_cell.length_c   1.000
_cell.angle_alpha   90.00
_cell.angle_beta   90.00
_cell.angle_gamma   90.00
#
_symmetry.space_group_name_H-M   'P 1'
#
loop_
_entity.id
_entity.type
_entity.pdbx_description
1 polymer ?
#
loop_
_entity_poly.entity_id
_entity_poly.type
_entity_poly.pdbx_seq_one_letter_code
_entity_poly.pdbx_strand_id
1 'polypeptide(L)'
;MDYSNRFADSLAEDFNPGVEVRDVVKEDMILVQFSSDAPNASLRYWTTIDEANGISTIEEYMDKMALSKEWGNRNVVKVARVKKGTEVTHAIGTAKAQTKISDPRPGNGKQILFSKFDSNWITEVRNIKE
;
A
#
# COMPACT_ATOMS: atom_id res chain seq x y z
N MET A 1 4.62 -2.80 13.57
CA MET A 1 5.13 -1.42 13.35
C MET A 1 4.00 -0.42 13.55
N ASP A 2 4.28 0.71 14.19
CA ASP A 2 3.29 1.73 14.54
C ASP A 2 3.46 2.97 13.65
N TYR A 3 2.40 3.33 12.92
CA TYR A 3 2.32 4.48 12.01
C TYR A 3 1.23 5.47 12.44
N SER A 4 0.62 5.28 13.63
CA SER A 4 -0.55 6.03 14.07
C SER A 4 -0.34 7.55 14.04
N ASN A 5 0.84 8.02 14.43
CA ASN A 5 1.22 9.43 14.41
C ASN A 5 1.24 10.08 13.01
N ARG A 6 1.23 9.28 11.93
CA ARG A 6 1.21 9.76 10.54
C ARG A 6 -0.06 9.37 9.80
N PHE A 7 -0.98 8.68 10.45
CA PHE A 7 -2.15 8.11 9.77
C PHE A 7 -3.05 9.20 9.20
N ALA A 8 -3.36 10.24 9.99
CA ALA A 8 -4.20 11.35 9.58
C ALA A 8 -3.58 12.16 8.41
N ASP A 9 -2.29 12.49 8.52
CA ASP A 9 -1.58 13.23 7.48
C ASP A 9 -1.52 12.41 6.18
N SER A 10 -1.15 11.13 6.27
CA SER A 10 -1.11 10.22 5.12
C SER A 10 -2.48 10.08 4.45
N LEU A 11 -3.55 9.99 5.25
CA LEU A 11 -4.92 9.92 4.75
C LEU A 11 -5.32 11.19 3.98
N ALA A 12 -4.93 12.37 4.46
CA ALA A 12 -5.26 13.65 3.83
C ALA A 12 -4.41 13.93 2.58
N GLU A 13 -3.15 13.53 2.60
CA GLU A 13 -2.17 13.85 1.56
C GLU A 13 -2.16 12.84 0.41
N ASP A 14 -2.29 11.54 0.72
CA ASP A 14 -2.01 10.46 -0.23
C ASP A 14 -3.24 9.81 -0.86
N PHE A 15 -4.45 10.18 -0.43
CA PHE A 15 -5.70 9.60 -0.94
C PHE A 15 -6.61 10.62 -1.62
N ASN A 16 -7.35 10.16 -2.62
CA ASN A 16 -8.48 10.91 -3.18
C ASN A 16 -9.64 10.98 -2.17
N PRO A 17 -10.58 11.92 -2.33
CA PRO A 17 -11.81 11.94 -1.53
C PRO A 17 -12.61 10.64 -1.61
N GLY A 18 -13.43 10.37 -0.59
CA GLY A 18 -14.27 9.16 -0.52
C GLY A 18 -13.62 7.95 0.16
N VAL A 19 -12.55 8.18 0.92
CA VAL A 19 -11.88 7.13 1.70
C VAL A 19 -12.79 6.61 2.82
N GLU A 20 -12.83 5.29 2.97
CA GLU A 20 -13.50 4.65 4.09
C GLU A 20 -12.46 4.30 5.18
N VAL A 21 -12.67 4.78 6.40
CA VAL A 21 -11.86 4.42 7.57
C VAL A 21 -12.62 3.43 8.44
N ARG A 22 -11.93 2.38 8.89
CA ARG A 22 -12.48 1.32 9.73
C ARG A 22 -11.50 0.96 10.84
N ASP A 23 -12.01 0.58 12.00
CA ASP A 23 -11.19 0.10 13.13
C ASP A 23 -11.11 -1.43 13.23
N VAL A 24 -11.98 -2.14 12.50
CA VAL A 24 -12.03 -3.60 12.49
C VAL A 24 -12.14 -4.10 11.05
N VAL A 25 -11.33 -5.12 10.74
CA VAL A 25 -11.34 -5.80 9.44
C VAL A 25 -12.63 -6.61 9.29
N LYS A 26 -13.47 -6.26 8.30
CA LYS A 26 -14.81 -6.85 8.12
C LYS A 26 -14.82 -8.21 7.42
N GLU A 27 -13.77 -8.51 6.65
CA GLU A 27 -13.61 -9.72 5.84
C GLU A 27 -12.12 -10.09 5.76
N ASP A 28 -11.81 -11.35 5.49
CA ASP A 28 -10.42 -11.77 5.31
C ASP A 28 -9.80 -11.02 4.13
N MET A 29 -8.64 -10.39 4.36
CA MET A 29 -7.95 -9.60 3.36
C MET A 29 -6.68 -10.32 2.91
N ILE A 30 -6.50 -10.43 1.59
CA ILE A 30 -5.21 -10.75 0.98
C ILE A 30 -4.66 -9.46 0.39
N LEU A 31 -3.54 -9.03 0.95
CA LEU A 31 -2.87 -7.78 0.64
C LEU A 31 -1.60 -8.07 -0.14
N VAL A 32 -1.31 -7.23 -1.12
CA VAL A 32 -0.09 -7.28 -1.90
C VAL A 32 0.60 -5.93 -1.81
N GLN A 33 1.92 -5.96 -1.69
CA GLN A 33 2.76 -4.77 -1.74
C GLN A 33 3.97 -5.06 -2.62
N PHE A 34 4.22 -4.20 -3.60
CA PHE A 34 5.52 -4.13 -4.26
C PHE A 34 6.31 -3.05 -3.52
N SER A 35 7.34 -3.50 -2.81
CA SER A 35 8.15 -2.70 -1.89
C SER A 35 9.57 -2.56 -2.41
N SER A 36 10.26 -1.54 -1.91
CA SER A 36 11.71 -1.44 -2.07
C SER A 36 12.43 -2.53 -1.28
N ASP A 37 13.62 -2.90 -1.75
CA ASP A 37 14.57 -3.76 -1.06
C ASP A 37 15.27 -3.10 0.14
N ALA A 38 14.99 -1.81 0.40
CA ALA A 38 15.50 -1.12 1.57
C ALA A 38 15.06 -1.82 2.88
N PRO A 39 15.98 -2.03 3.85
CA PRO A 39 15.67 -2.75 5.11
C PRO A 39 14.54 -2.13 5.94
N ASN A 40 14.29 -0.83 5.77
CA ASN A 40 13.27 -0.06 6.46
C ASN A 40 12.07 0.30 5.56
N ALA A 41 11.85 -0.45 4.47
CA ALA A 41 10.71 -0.27 3.60
C ALA A 41 9.39 -0.31 4.40
N SER A 42 8.58 0.74 4.23
CA SER A 42 7.34 0.91 4.98
C SER A 42 6.34 -0.21 4.66
N LEU A 43 5.66 -0.72 5.69
CA LEU A 43 4.51 -1.63 5.57
C LEU A 43 3.18 -0.90 5.78
N ARG A 44 3.14 0.43 5.61
CA ARG A 44 1.92 1.21 5.87
C ARG A 44 0.90 1.12 4.73
N TYR A 45 1.35 1.02 3.49
CA TYR A 45 0.49 0.96 2.30
C TYR A 45 0.50 -0.40 1.64
N TRP A 46 -0.69 -0.87 1.27
CA TRP A 46 -0.92 -2.13 0.59
C TRP A 46 -1.97 -1.92 -0.49
N THR A 47 -2.05 -2.85 -1.43
CA THR A 47 -3.19 -2.97 -2.34
C THR A 47 -3.86 -4.33 -2.19
N THR A 48 -5.02 -4.51 -2.81
CA THR A 48 -5.71 -5.81 -2.83
C THR A 48 -5.08 -6.75 -3.84
N ILE A 49 -5.26 -8.05 -3.64
CA ILE A 49 -4.83 -9.06 -4.61
C ILE A 49 -5.45 -8.83 -6.00
N ASP A 50 -6.71 -8.41 -6.09
CA ASP A 50 -7.37 -8.15 -7.37
C ASP A 50 -6.73 -6.98 -8.14
N GLU A 51 -6.39 -5.90 -7.43
CA GLU A 51 -5.70 -4.76 -8.03
C GLU A 51 -4.29 -5.17 -8.48
N ALA A 52 -3.57 -5.93 -7.64
CA ALA A 52 -2.22 -6.42 -7.95
C ALA A 52 -2.20 -7.39 -9.14
N ASN A 53 -3.18 -8.28 -9.25
CA ASN A 53 -3.30 -9.21 -10.38
C ASN A 53 -3.64 -8.50 -11.69
N GLY A 54 -4.26 -7.32 -11.62
CA GLY A 54 -4.52 -6.47 -12.78
C GLY A 54 -3.31 -5.68 -13.25
N ILE A 55 -2.15 -5.80 -12.59
CA ILE A 55 -0.94 -5.04 -12.90
C ILE A 55 0.08 -5.95 -13.58
N SER A 56 0.56 -5.53 -14.74
CA SER A 56 1.47 -6.32 -15.56
C SER A 56 2.94 -5.92 -15.42
N THR A 57 3.21 -4.71 -14.93
CA THR A 57 4.58 -4.17 -14.81
C THR A 57 4.78 -3.40 -13.50
N ILE A 58 6.05 -3.29 -13.08
CA ILE A 58 6.42 -2.43 -11.94
C ILE A 58 6.03 -0.97 -12.20
N GLU A 59 6.20 -0.48 -13.42
CA GLU A 59 5.87 0.90 -13.79
C GLU A 59 4.35 1.16 -13.64
N GLU A 60 3.52 0.23 -14.08
CA GLU A 60 2.07 0.32 -13.90
C GLU A 60 1.67 0.28 -12.41
N TYR A 61 2.34 -0.55 -11.60
CA TYR A 61 2.14 -0.54 -10.14
C TYR A 61 2.47 0.83 -9.56
N MET A 62 3.61 1.40 -9.94
CA MET A 62 4.07 2.69 -9.47
C MET A 62 3.12 3.81 -9.88
N ASP A 63 2.62 3.80 -11.11
CA ASP A 63 1.62 4.75 -11.57
C ASP A 63 0.35 4.67 -10.75
N LYS A 64 -0.21 3.47 -10.58
CA LYS A 64 -1.45 3.25 -9.83
C LYS A 64 -1.35 3.63 -8.36
N MET A 65 -0.22 3.33 -7.71
CA MET A 65 0.01 3.64 -6.30
C MET A 65 0.61 5.04 -6.08
N ALA A 66 0.79 5.82 -7.15
CA ALA A 66 1.42 7.13 -7.13
C ALA A 66 2.83 7.15 -6.50
N LEU A 67 3.65 6.14 -6.81
CA LEU A 67 4.98 5.95 -6.24
C LEU A 67 6.08 6.40 -7.21
N SER A 68 6.80 7.46 -6.85
CA SER A 68 7.97 7.89 -7.63
C SER A 68 9.07 6.84 -7.66
N LYS A 69 9.79 6.76 -8.79
CA LYS A 69 11.03 5.98 -8.92
C LYS A 69 12.16 6.46 -8.01
N GLU A 70 12.15 7.75 -7.66
CA GLU A 70 13.14 8.37 -6.77
C GLU A 70 12.97 7.89 -5.32
N TRP A 71 11.85 7.22 -4.99
CA TRP A 71 11.55 6.68 -3.67
C TRP A 71 11.90 5.20 -3.55
N GLY A 72 12.84 4.74 -4.37
CA GLY A 72 13.35 3.38 -4.39
C GLY A 72 12.63 2.47 -5.38
N ASN A 73 13.28 1.35 -5.67
CA ASN A 73 12.75 0.28 -6.52
C ASN A 73 11.49 -0.36 -5.92
N ARG A 74 10.80 -1.19 -6.72
CA ARG A 74 9.60 -1.95 -6.32
C ARG A 74 9.74 -3.42 -6.71
N ASN A 75 10.94 -3.96 -6.50
CA ASN A 75 11.33 -5.31 -6.89
C ASN A 75 11.03 -6.38 -5.83
N VAL A 76 10.57 -6.01 -4.62
CA VAL A 76 10.22 -6.97 -3.57
C VAL A 76 8.71 -7.05 -3.41
N VAL A 77 8.11 -8.18 -3.79
CA VAL A 77 6.68 -8.44 -3.57
C VAL A 77 6.48 -9.09 -2.21
N LYS A 78 5.59 -8.52 -1.41
CA LYS A 78 5.12 -9.07 -0.14
C LYS A 78 3.63 -9.39 -0.26
N VAL A 79 3.24 -10.54 0.27
CA VAL A 79 1.83 -10.92 0.43
C VAL A 79 1.54 -11.01 1.92
N ALA A 80 0.49 -10.33 2.36
CA ALA A 80 0.01 -10.39 3.72
C ALA A 80 -1.44 -10.86 3.80
N ARG A 81 -1.78 -11.54 4.90
CA ARG A 81 -3.12 -12.05 5.18
C ARG A 81 -3.60 -11.52 6.52
N VAL A 82 -4.68 -10.76 6.50
CA VAL A 82 -5.29 -10.18 7.70
C VAL A 82 -6.67 -10.79 7.88
N LYS A 83 -6.93 -11.36 9.05
CA LYS A 83 -8.18 -12.06 9.30
C LYS A 83 -9.32 -11.09 9.62
N LYS A 84 -10.54 -11.48 9.26
CA LYS A 84 -11.77 -10.86 9.76
C LYS A 84 -11.75 -10.76 11.28
N GLY A 85 -12.19 -9.63 11.81
CA GLY A 85 -12.22 -9.34 13.24
C GLY A 85 -10.90 -8.82 13.79
N THR A 86 -9.85 -8.67 12.98
CA THR A 86 -8.61 -8.02 13.42
C THR A 86 -8.89 -6.55 13.76
N GLU A 87 -8.60 -6.16 15.00
CA GLU A 87 -8.72 -4.79 15.49
C GLU A 87 -7.51 -3.97 15.04
N VAL A 88 -7.70 -3.18 13.98
CA VAL A 88 -6.67 -2.29 13.43
C VAL A 88 -7.33 -1.19 12.62
N THR A 89 -7.00 0.07 12.94
CA THR A 89 -7.44 1.21 12.14
C THR A 89 -6.78 1.18 10.77
N HIS A 90 -7.60 1.14 9.73
CA HIS A 90 -7.16 1.14 8.35
C HIS A 90 -8.10 1.98 7.48
N ALA A 91 -7.53 2.56 6.43
CA ALA A 91 -8.25 3.34 5.44
C ALA A 91 -8.24 2.61 4.11
N ILE A 92 -9.37 2.61 3.40
CA ILE A 92 -9.53 2.00 2.08
C ILE A 92 -9.98 3.10 1.12
N GLY A 93 -9.20 3.33 0.07
CA GLY A 93 -9.50 4.35 -0.92
C GLY A 93 -8.67 4.18 -2.18
N THR A 94 -8.51 5.25 -2.94
CA THR A 94 -7.62 5.27 -4.11
C THR A 94 -6.48 6.25 -3.90
N ALA A 95 -5.30 5.89 -4.39
CA ALA A 95 -4.10 6.73 -4.29
C ALA A 95 -4.33 8.06 -5.01
N LYS A 96 -3.97 9.17 -4.38
CA LYS A 96 -4.01 10.50 -4.99
C LYS A 96 -2.84 10.64 -5.95
N ALA A 97 -3.06 11.35 -7.05
CA ALA A 97 -1.99 11.69 -7.97
C ALA A 97 -0.88 12.51 -7.28
N GLN A 98 0.38 12.18 -7.58
CA GLN A 98 1.57 12.92 -7.15
C GLN A 98 2.05 13.78 -8.32
N THR A 99 1.59 15.03 -8.39
CA THR A 99 1.82 15.91 -9.56
C THR A 99 2.93 16.94 -9.37
N LYS A 100 3.35 17.19 -8.13
CA LYS A 100 4.32 18.24 -7.77
C LYS A 100 5.71 17.69 -7.45
N ILE A 101 6.10 16.62 -8.13
CA ILE A 101 7.39 15.92 -7.97
C ILE A 101 8.09 15.79 -9.33
N SER A 102 9.38 15.47 -9.34
CA SER A 102 10.17 15.31 -10.57
C SER A 102 9.73 14.15 -11.46
N ASP A 103 9.09 13.14 -10.88
CA ASP A 103 8.56 11.96 -11.55
C ASP A 103 7.05 11.85 -11.24
N PRO A 104 6.19 12.67 -11.88
CA PRO A 104 4.76 12.70 -11.58
C PRO A 104 4.09 11.36 -11.80
N ARG A 105 3.18 10.97 -10.89
CA ARG A 105 2.45 9.69 -10.98
C ARG A 105 0.93 9.91 -10.88
N PRO A 106 0.13 9.24 -11.74
CA PRO A 106 -1.31 9.51 -11.86
C PRO A 106 -2.15 8.99 -10.69
N GLY A 107 -1.71 7.95 -9.98
CA GLY A 107 -2.46 7.33 -8.88
C GLY A 107 -3.71 6.59 -9.34
N ASN A 108 -4.77 6.67 -8.53
CA ASN A 108 -6.10 6.08 -8.67
C ASN A 108 -6.22 4.57 -8.45
N GLY A 109 -5.13 3.85 -8.26
CA GLY A 109 -5.21 2.45 -7.86
C GLY A 109 -5.74 2.30 -6.44
N LYS A 110 -6.43 1.19 -6.18
CA LYS A 110 -6.96 0.88 -4.85
C LYS A 110 -5.82 0.70 -3.85
N GLN A 111 -5.87 1.43 -2.75
CA GLN A 111 -4.85 1.41 -1.71
C GLN A 111 -5.50 1.27 -0.33
N ILE A 112 -4.77 0.59 0.56
CA ILE A 112 -5.12 0.38 1.96
C ILE A 112 -3.98 0.92 2.81
N LEU A 113 -4.29 1.87 3.69
CA LEU A 113 -3.35 2.45 4.65
C LEU A 113 -3.66 1.89 6.04
N PHE A 114 -2.65 1.40 6.74
CA PHE A 114 -2.77 0.90 8.11
C PHE A 114 -2.15 1.87 9.13
N SER A 115 -2.83 2.12 10.25
CA SER A 115 -2.29 2.88 11.38
C SER A 115 -1.22 2.07 12.13
N LYS A 116 -1.36 0.75 12.16
CA LYS A 116 -0.38 -0.21 12.69
C LYS A 116 -0.38 -1.44 11.80
N PHE A 117 0.77 -2.04 11.59
CA PHE A 117 0.89 -3.25 10.79
C PHE A 117 1.71 -4.30 11.52
N ASP A 118 1.17 -5.50 11.70
CA ASP A 118 1.92 -6.63 12.25
C ASP A 118 2.64 -7.35 11.10
N SER A 119 3.97 -7.42 11.18
CA SER A 119 4.79 -8.14 10.19
C SER A 119 4.49 -9.63 10.14
N ASN A 120 3.91 -10.21 11.20
CA ASN A 120 3.48 -11.61 11.22
C ASN A 120 2.32 -11.89 10.25
N TRP A 121 1.63 -10.86 9.76
CA TRP A 121 0.62 -11.02 8.71
C TRP A 121 1.26 -11.32 7.35
N ILE A 122 2.55 -11.03 7.16
CA ILE A 122 3.26 -11.33 5.91
C ILE A 122 3.49 -12.84 5.84
N THR A 123 2.90 -13.47 4.83
CA THR A 123 3.03 -14.92 4.60
C THR A 123 4.01 -15.25 3.49
N GLU A 124 4.29 -14.29 2.59
CA GLU A 124 5.19 -14.52 1.45
C GLU A 124 6.00 -13.27 1.14
N VAL A 125 7.27 -13.49 0.77
CA VAL A 125 8.17 -12.45 0.26
C VAL A 125 8.91 -13.03 -0.95
N ARG A 126 8.88 -12.31 -2.07
CA ARG A 126 9.52 -12.74 -3.32
C ARG A 126 10.25 -11.56 -3.95
N ASN A 127 11.40 -11.83 -4.53
CA ASN A 127 12.13 -10.84 -5.33
C ASN A 127 11.78 -11.05 -6.80
N ILE A 128 11.39 -9.99 -7.48
CA ILE A 128 11.27 -9.95 -8.93
C ILE A 128 12.68 -9.68 -9.45
N LYS A 129 13.21 -10.59 -10.28
CA LYS A 129 14.39 -10.30 -11.08
C LYS A 129 13.90 -9.53 -12.31
N GLU A 130 14.46 -8.36 -12.55
CA GLU A 130 14.37 -7.70 -13.86
C GLU A 130 14.98 -8.57 -14.96
#